data_AF-A0A368EWF7-F1
#
_entry.id   AF-A0A368EWF7-F1
#
_cell.length_a   1.000
_cell.length_b   1.000
_cell.length_c   1.000
_cell.angle_alpha   90.00
_cell.angle_beta   90.00
_cell.angle_gamma   90.00
#
_symmetry.space_group_name_H-M   'P 1'
#
loop_
_entity.id
_entity.type
_entity.pdbx_description
1 polymer ?
#
loop_
_entity_poly.entity_id
_entity_poly.type
_entity_poly.pdbx_seq_one_letter_code
_entity_poly.pdbx_strand_id
1 'polypeptide(L)'
;MLSNGVIEFSEAQTAELTSIVAAVQQADAALAAAEAARIRALARAGELARELAAGKPSRVREHDMALRSIAATIGVPARVSDRSMQRQIGDAERLAERYPGTLEARAQGEITRQHVYAIQDAAADLPDEAIPAFEAEALDRCRRDTVGRVKAELEILAQRMHPRSFVERHACARERRDITTRALPDGMSSLLLVAPTPVIAGHTALPTRAPCQR
;
A
#
# COMPACT_ATOMS: atom_id res chain seq x y z
N MET A 1 42.18 16.32 17.25
CA MET A 1 41.11 16.25 18.26
C MET A 1 39.88 16.91 17.66
N LEU A 2 39.01 16.13 17.01
CA LEU A 2 37.75 16.63 16.49
C LEU A 2 36.77 16.62 17.66
N SER A 3 36.33 17.82 18.06
CA SER A 3 35.23 18.00 18.99
C SER A 3 34.01 17.30 18.39
N ASN A 4 33.61 16.19 18.98
CA ASN A 4 32.40 15.48 18.58
C ASN A 4 31.24 16.36 19.03
N GLY A 5 30.68 17.15 18.10
CA GLY A 5 29.69 18.19 18.34
C GLY A 5 28.35 17.64 18.83
N VAL A 6 28.34 17.11 20.05
CA VAL A 6 27.11 16.81 20.78
C VAL A 6 26.58 18.15 21.28
N ILE A 7 25.39 18.52 20.81
CA ILE A 7 24.67 19.67 21.35
C ILE A 7 24.26 19.30 22.78
N GLU A 8 24.88 19.93 23.78
CA GLU A 8 24.46 19.80 25.17
C GLU A 8 23.26 20.71 25.43
N PHE A 9 22.16 20.12 25.91
CA PHE A 9 20.97 20.85 26.33
C PHE A 9 21.05 21.14 27.84
N SER A 10 20.67 22.34 28.25
CA SER A 10 20.43 22.64 29.66
C SER A 10 19.26 21.81 30.21
N GLU A 11 19.13 21.72 31.53
CA GLU A 11 17.99 21.02 32.16
C GLU A 11 16.65 21.62 31.72
N ALA A 12 16.56 22.95 31.65
CA ALA A 12 15.37 23.65 31.15
C ALA A 12 15.08 23.33 29.67
N GLN A 13 16.11 23.28 28.82
CA GLN A 13 15.96 22.90 27.41
C GLN A 13 15.58 21.43 27.23
N THR A 14 16.06 20.54 28.10
CA THR A 14 15.71 19.11 28.09
C THR A 14 14.26 18.90 28.50
N ALA A 15 13.77 19.63 29.51
CA ALA A 15 12.36 19.62 29.91
C ALA A 15 11.46 20.18 28.80
N GLU A 16 11.86 21.28 28.16
CA GLU A 16 11.16 21.86 27.01
C GLU A 16 11.11 20.88 25.83
N LEU A 17 12.24 20.26 25.46
CA LEU A 17 12.31 19.26 24.41
C LEU A 17 11.39 18.06 24.70
N THR A 18 11.33 17.61 25.95
CA THR A 18 10.43 16.51 26.37
C THR A 18 8.96 16.89 26.18
N SER A 19 8.59 18.13 26.53
CA SER A 19 7.24 18.67 26.29
C SER A 19 6.91 18.76 24.80
N ILE A 20 7.85 19.23 23.98
CA ILE A 20 7.71 19.30 22.52
C ILE A 20 7.49 17.90 21.93
N VAL A 21 8.29 16.91 22.34
CA VAL A 21 8.14 15.52 21.89
C VAL A 21 6.77 14.97 22.26
N ALA A 22 6.30 15.20 23.48
CA ALA A 22 4.98 14.77 23.92
C ALA A 22 3.86 15.41 23.10
N ALA A 23 3.96 16.71 22.81
CA ALA A 23 2.97 17.42 21.99
C ALA A 23 2.92 16.90 20.54
N VAL A 24 4.09 16.63 19.94
CA VAL A 24 4.18 16.03 18.59
C VAL A 24 3.56 14.62 18.59
N GLN A 25 3.89 13.78 19.57
CA GLN A 25 3.33 12.42 19.67
C GLN A 25 1.80 12.42 19.82
N GLN A 26 1.25 13.36 20.60
CA GLN A 26 -0.20 13.51 20.75
C GLN A 26 -0.88 13.95 19.44
N ALA A 27 -0.28 14.92 18.74
CA ALA A 27 -0.79 15.37 17.45
C ALA A 27 -0.75 14.26 16.39
N ASP A 28 0.34 13.49 16.33
CA ASP A 28 0.49 12.36 15.42
C ASP A 28 -0.53 11.26 15.69
N ALA A 29 -0.79 10.94 16.97
CA ALA A 29 -1.81 9.98 17.35
C ALA A 29 -3.22 10.44 16.93
N ALA A 30 -3.54 11.73 17.12
CA ALA A 30 -4.82 12.29 16.69
C ALA A 30 -4.98 12.26 15.16
N LEU A 31 -3.91 12.58 14.40
CA LEU A 31 -3.91 12.47 12.95
C LEU A 31 -4.09 11.03 12.48
N ALA A 32 -3.42 10.07 13.13
CA ALA A 32 -3.52 8.66 12.79
C ALA A 32 -4.93 8.10 13.04
N ALA A 33 -5.55 8.47 14.17
CA ALA A 33 -6.93 8.12 14.48
C ALA A 33 -7.92 8.72 13.46
N ALA A 34 -7.75 10.00 13.10
CA ALA A 34 -8.59 10.67 12.12
C ALA A 34 -8.44 10.06 10.70
N GLU A 35 -7.22 9.71 10.30
CA GLU A 35 -6.94 9.03 9.04
C GLU A 35 -7.61 7.65 8.99
N ALA A 36 -7.50 6.87 10.06
CA ALA A 36 -8.15 5.56 10.15
C ALA A 36 -9.69 5.67 10.12
N ALA A 37 -10.26 6.64 10.82
CA ALA A 37 -11.70 6.92 10.76
C ALA A 37 -12.16 7.30 9.34
N ARG A 38 -11.37 8.12 8.63
CA ARG A 38 -11.64 8.47 7.22
C ARG A 38 -11.60 7.24 6.32
N ILE A 39 -10.60 6.36 6.48
CA ILE A 39 -10.50 5.11 5.74
C ILE A 39 -11.75 4.24 5.97
N ARG A 40 -12.17 4.05 7.24
CA ARG A 40 -13.38 3.28 7.56
C ARG A 40 -14.64 3.88 6.92
N ALA A 41 -14.79 5.20 6.95
CA ALA A 41 -15.92 5.88 6.31
C ALA A 41 -15.93 5.68 4.78
N LEU A 42 -14.77 5.72 4.14
CA LEU A 42 -14.64 5.45 2.70
C LEU A 42 -14.91 3.97 2.37
N ALA A 43 -14.45 3.03 3.19
CA ALA A 43 -14.77 1.61 3.03
C ALA A 43 -16.29 1.37 3.11
N ARG A 44 -16.95 1.98 4.11
CA ARG A 44 -18.42 1.92 4.24
C ARG A 44 -19.15 2.51 3.03
N ALA A 45 -18.59 3.52 2.38
CA ALA A 45 -19.16 4.09 1.16
C ALA A 45 -19.14 3.08 -0.01
N GLY A 46 -18.08 2.27 -0.12
CA GLY A 46 -17.99 1.18 -1.10
C GLY A 46 -18.96 0.03 -0.80
N GLU A 47 -19.10 -0.35 0.48
CA GLU A 47 -20.12 -1.30 0.92
C GLU A 47 -21.53 -0.84 0.56
N LEU A 48 -21.86 0.43 0.80
CA LEU A 48 -23.14 1.02 0.43
C LEU A 48 -23.37 0.94 -1.09
N ALA A 49 -22.33 1.18 -1.91
CA ALA A 49 -22.43 1.00 -3.36
C ALA A 49 -22.74 -0.46 -3.74
N ARG A 50 -22.19 -1.44 -3.01
CA ARG A 50 -22.50 -2.87 -3.22
C ARG A 50 -23.93 -3.22 -2.80
N GLU A 51 -24.39 -2.70 -1.67
CA GLU A 51 -25.76 -2.88 -1.16
C GLU A 51 -26.79 -2.33 -2.14
N LEU A 52 -26.58 -1.12 -2.66
CA LEU A 52 -27.48 -0.48 -3.64
C LEU A 52 -27.57 -1.22 -4.98
N ALA A 53 -26.56 -2.03 -5.29
CA ALA A 53 -26.52 -2.86 -6.50
C ALA A 53 -27.05 -4.28 -6.27
N ALA A 54 -27.22 -4.70 -5.02
CA ALA A 54 -27.66 -6.04 -4.68
C ALA A 54 -29.09 -6.29 -5.19
N GLY A 55 -29.34 -7.49 -5.72
CA GLY A 55 -30.66 -7.89 -6.24
C GLY A 55 -31.06 -7.27 -7.58
N LYS A 56 -30.21 -6.45 -8.20
CA LYS A 56 -30.49 -5.84 -9.51
C LYS A 56 -30.01 -6.72 -10.68
N PRO A 57 -30.72 -6.69 -11.83
CA PRO A 57 -30.42 -7.56 -12.98
C PRO A 57 -29.06 -7.28 -13.64
N SER A 58 -28.51 -6.07 -13.48
CA SER A 58 -27.17 -5.70 -13.96
C SER A 58 -26.28 -5.24 -12.81
N ARG A 59 -26.02 -6.14 -11.86
CA ARG A 59 -25.30 -5.85 -10.60
C ARG A 59 -23.99 -5.07 -10.81
N VAL A 60 -23.17 -5.42 -11.80
CA VAL A 60 -21.89 -4.73 -12.08
C VAL A 60 -22.14 -3.28 -12.50
N ARG A 61 -23.00 -3.05 -13.50
CA ARG A 61 -23.31 -1.71 -14.00
C ARG A 61 -23.96 -0.84 -12.92
N GLU A 62 -24.86 -1.42 -12.15
CA GLU A 62 -25.56 -0.75 -11.05
C GLU A 62 -24.59 -0.39 -9.91
N HIS A 63 -23.64 -1.26 -9.60
CA HIS A 63 -22.57 -0.97 -8.65
C HIS A 63 -21.68 0.17 -9.13
N ASP A 64 -21.23 0.14 -10.39
CA ASP A 64 -20.42 1.22 -10.98
C ASP A 64 -21.15 2.57 -10.95
N MET A 65 -22.46 2.57 -11.25
CA MET A 65 -23.29 3.78 -11.18
C MET A 65 -23.45 4.29 -9.74
N ALA A 66 -23.73 3.40 -8.78
CA ALA A 66 -23.85 3.75 -7.38
C ALA A 66 -22.52 4.30 -6.84
N LEU A 67 -21.40 3.65 -7.15
CA LEU A 67 -20.06 4.07 -6.73
C LEU A 67 -19.70 5.44 -7.30
N ARG A 68 -19.98 5.72 -8.59
CA ARG A 68 -19.80 7.05 -9.20
C ARG A 68 -20.61 8.12 -8.49
N SER A 69 -21.87 7.84 -8.21
CA SER A 69 -22.74 8.79 -7.52
C SER A 69 -22.21 9.11 -6.12
N ILE A 70 -21.86 8.09 -5.34
CA ILE A 70 -21.33 8.24 -3.98
C ILE A 70 -19.98 8.97 -4.01
N ALA A 71 -19.07 8.60 -4.92
CA ALA A 71 -17.77 9.23 -5.07
C ALA A 71 -17.88 10.70 -5.47
N ALA A 72 -18.83 11.08 -6.33
CA ALA A 72 -19.10 12.48 -6.65
C ALA A 72 -19.58 13.26 -5.41
N THR A 73 -20.51 12.68 -4.62
CA THR A 73 -21.02 13.31 -3.39
C THR A 73 -19.91 13.55 -2.35
N ILE A 74 -19.00 12.59 -2.17
CA ILE A 74 -17.89 12.71 -1.21
C ILE A 74 -16.76 13.59 -1.78
N GLY A 75 -16.51 13.49 -3.09
CA GLY A 75 -15.41 14.17 -3.79
C GLY A 75 -15.55 15.69 -3.83
N VAL A 76 -16.77 16.21 -4.02
CA VAL A 76 -17.03 17.66 -4.11
C VAL A 76 -16.57 18.42 -2.85
N PRO A 77 -17.04 18.11 -1.63
CA PRO A 77 -16.59 18.81 -0.42
C PRO A 77 -15.10 18.54 -0.12
N ALA A 78 -14.58 17.37 -0.52
CA ALA A 78 -13.17 17.02 -0.35
C ALA A 78 -12.23 17.66 -1.38
N ARG A 79 -12.76 18.34 -2.41
CA ARG A 79 -11.99 18.87 -3.56
C ARG A 79 -11.16 17.80 -4.28
N VAL A 80 -11.73 16.60 -4.42
CA VAL A 80 -11.11 15.45 -5.08
C VAL A 80 -11.95 15.09 -6.30
N SER A 81 -11.28 14.79 -7.43
CA SER A 81 -11.99 14.34 -8.63
C SER A 81 -12.73 13.02 -8.39
N ASP A 82 -13.87 12.83 -9.08
CA ASP A 82 -14.66 11.60 -8.99
C ASP A 82 -13.81 10.33 -9.14
N ARG A 83 -12.98 10.24 -10.19
CA ARG A 83 -12.06 9.10 -10.42
C ARG A 83 -11.07 8.88 -9.27
N SER A 84 -10.56 9.95 -8.67
CA SER A 84 -9.63 9.84 -7.53
C SER A 84 -10.37 9.39 -6.26
N MET A 85 -11.60 9.86 -6.05
CA MET A 85 -12.42 9.44 -4.91
C MET A 85 -12.84 7.97 -5.02
N GLN A 86 -13.23 7.50 -6.21
CA GLN A 86 -13.51 6.07 -6.45
C GLN A 86 -12.29 5.20 -6.13
N ARG A 87 -11.09 5.63 -6.55
CA ARG A 87 -9.85 4.93 -6.19
C ARG A 87 -9.64 4.91 -4.68
N GLN A 88 -9.83 6.03 -3.99
CA GLN A 88 -9.69 6.09 -2.53
C GLN A 88 -10.70 5.19 -1.81
N ILE A 89 -11.94 5.10 -2.29
CA ILE A 89 -12.96 4.17 -1.76
C ILE A 89 -12.49 2.72 -1.93
N GLY A 90 -12.07 2.33 -3.14
CA GLY A 90 -11.59 0.98 -3.38
C GLY A 90 -10.31 0.64 -2.61
N ASP A 91 -9.39 1.60 -2.46
CA ASP A 91 -8.17 1.43 -1.65
C ASP A 91 -8.52 1.25 -0.16
N ALA A 92 -9.52 1.99 0.33
CA ALA A 92 -10.00 1.91 1.69
C ALA A 92 -10.73 0.59 1.98
N GLU A 93 -11.60 0.12 1.09
CA GLU A 93 -12.23 -1.21 1.19
C GLU A 93 -11.15 -2.31 1.26
N ARG A 94 -10.18 -2.29 0.34
CA ARG A 94 -9.10 -3.30 0.35
C ARG A 94 -8.29 -3.27 1.64
N LEU A 95 -8.00 -2.09 2.18
CA LEU A 95 -7.27 -1.98 3.45
C LEU A 95 -8.11 -2.48 4.63
N ALA A 96 -9.38 -2.08 4.71
CA ALA A 96 -10.27 -2.47 5.81
C ALA A 96 -10.61 -3.96 5.80
N GLU A 97 -10.77 -4.57 4.61
CA GLU A 97 -11.12 -5.98 4.46
C GLU A 97 -9.89 -6.89 4.57
N ARG A 98 -8.77 -6.57 3.90
CA ARG A 98 -7.59 -7.45 3.89
C ARG A 98 -6.66 -7.23 5.09
N TYR A 99 -6.63 -6.03 5.66
CA TYR A 99 -5.67 -5.69 6.73
C TYR A 99 -6.34 -4.96 7.92
N PRO A 100 -7.35 -5.58 8.57
CA PRO A 100 -8.07 -4.95 9.67
C PRO A 100 -7.17 -4.67 10.88
N GLY A 101 -6.20 -5.54 11.19
CA GLY A 101 -5.26 -5.33 12.30
C GLY A 101 -4.34 -4.14 12.06
N THR A 102 -3.93 -3.94 10.81
CA THR A 102 -3.09 -2.82 10.37
C THR A 102 -3.83 -1.50 10.49
N LEU A 103 -5.10 -1.47 10.09
CA LEU A 103 -5.94 -0.30 10.23
C LEU A 103 -6.17 0.06 11.72
N GLU A 104 -6.34 -0.93 12.58
CA GLU A 104 -6.48 -0.71 14.02
C GLU A 104 -5.18 -0.21 14.68
N ALA A 105 -4.04 -0.85 14.39
CA ALA A 105 -2.74 -0.40 14.89
C ALA A 105 -2.42 1.02 14.43
N ARG A 106 -2.81 1.38 13.20
CA ARG A 106 -2.70 2.75 12.69
C ARG A 106 -3.61 3.69 13.47
N ALA A 107 -4.85 3.32 13.75
CA ALA A 107 -5.79 4.14 14.52
C ALA A 107 -5.28 4.43 15.95
N GLN A 108 -4.55 3.48 16.53
CA GLN A 108 -3.95 3.59 17.86
C GLN A 108 -2.62 4.35 17.89
N GLY A 109 -2.11 4.76 16.71
CA GLY A 109 -0.81 5.45 16.60
C GLY A 109 0.40 4.55 16.82
N GLU A 110 0.22 3.23 16.90
CA GLU A 110 1.29 2.26 17.14
C GLU A 110 2.18 2.07 15.91
N ILE A 111 1.66 2.37 14.72
CA ILE A 111 2.40 2.30 13.47
C ILE A 111 2.23 3.57 12.63
N THR A 112 3.27 3.87 11.86
CA THR A 112 3.27 5.01 10.93
C THR A 112 2.54 4.67 9.63
N ARG A 113 2.18 5.70 8.86
CA ARG A 113 1.57 5.51 7.54
C ARG A 113 2.51 4.77 6.58
N GLN A 114 3.82 4.99 6.72
CA GLN A 114 4.81 4.26 5.94
C GLN A 114 4.87 2.77 6.31
N HIS A 115 4.61 2.39 7.56
CA HIS A 115 4.46 0.97 7.93
C HIS A 115 3.26 0.33 7.23
N VAL A 116 2.10 1.02 7.18
CA VAL A 116 0.92 0.54 6.46
C VAL A 116 1.25 0.25 5.00
N TYR A 117 1.95 1.18 4.32
CA TYR A 117 2.37 0.97 2.94
C TYR A 117 3.36 -0.20 2.78
N ALA A 118 4.32 -0.35 3.70
CA ALA A 118 5.29 -1.44 3.64
C ALA A 118 4.62 -2.82 3.79
N ILE A 119 3.62 -2.93 4.68
CA ILE A 119 2.82 -4.15 4.85
C ILE A 119 2.06 -4.47 3.56
N GLN A 120 1.35 -3.49 2.98
CA GLN A 120 0.60 -3.69 1.74
C GLN A 120 1.49 -4.05 0.54
N ASP A 121 2.66 -3.43 0.43
CA ASP A 121 3.62 -3.66 -0.65
C ASP A 121 4.21 -5.07 -0.56
N ALA A 122 4.65 -5.49 0.63
CA ALA A 122 5.19 -6.83 0.86
C ALA A 122 4.16 -7.95 0.64
N ALA A 123 2.88 -7.68 0.97
CA ALA A 123 1.80 -8.63 0.82
C ALA A 123 1.09 -8.56 -0.55
N ALA A 124 1.54 -7.72 -1.49
CA ALA A 124 0.87 -7.51 -2.77
C ALA A 124 0.64 -8.81 -3.56
N ASP A 125 1.61 -9.72 -3.50
CA ASP A 125 1.58 -11.02 -4.20
C ASP A 125 1.11 -12.19 -3.31
N LEU A 126 0.78 -11.95 -2.04
CA LEU A 126 0.29 -13.00 -1.15
C LEU A 126 -1.17 -13.35 -1.44
N PRO A 127 -1.52 -14.64 -1.41
CA PRO A 127 -2.91 -15.06 -1.53
C PRO A 127 -3.69 -14.68 -0.27
N ASP A 128 -4.99 -14.43 -0.41
CA ASP A 128 -5.83 -13.89 0.66
C ASP A 128 -5.84 -14.76 1.93
N GLU A 129 -5.66 -16.08 1.79
CA GLU A 129 -5.62 -17.00 2.92
C GLU A 129 -4.37 -16.85 3.79
N ALA A 130 -3.27 -16.36 3.22
CA ALA A 130 -2.01 -16.13 3.94
C ALA A 130 -1.94 -14.75 4.62
N ILE A 131 -2.80 -13.82 4.20
CA ILE A 131 -2.78 -12.42 4.67
C ILE A 131 -2.98 -12.31 6.18
N PRO A 132 -3.94 -12.99 6.84
CA PRO A 132 -4.13 -12.82 8.29
C PRO A 132 -2.90 -13.22 9.12
N ALA A 133 -2.23 -14.31 8.73
CA ALA A 133 -1.01 -14.76 9.40
C ALA A 133 0.16 -13.81 9.14
N PHE A 134 0.30 -13.34 7.89
CA PHE A 134 1.29 -12.33 7.51
C PHE A 134 1.09 -11.03 8.29
N GLU A 135 -0.14 -10.52 8.34
CA GLU A 135 -0.48 -9.27 9.01
C GLU A 135 -0.10 -9.30 10.49
N ALA A 136 -0.45 -10.38 11.20
CA ALA A 136 -0.14 -10.49 12.62
C ALA A 136 1.38 -10.43 12.89
N GLU A 137 2.18 -11.15 12.11
CA GLU A 137 3.63 -11.20 12.29
C GLU A 137 4.33 -9.94 11.73
N ALA A 138 3.74 -9.29 10.74
CA ALA A 138 4.19 -8.00 10.22
C ALA A 138 4.00 -6.88 11.26
N LEU A 139 2.84 -6.84 11.91
CA LEU A 139 2.51 -5.86 12.94
C LEU A 139 3.45 -5.92 14.14
N ASP A 140 3.79 -7.13 14.58
CA ASP A 140 4.73 -7.35 15.68
C ASP A 140 6.12 -6.72 15.38
N ARG A 141 6.58 -6.79 14.12
CA ARG A 141 7.81 -6.12 13.67
C ARG A 141 7.65 -4.60 13.56
N CYS A 142 6.55 -4.14 12.94
CA CYS A 142 6.30 -2.71 12.73
C CYS A 142 6.16 -1.90 14.03
N ARG A 143 5.77 -2.54 15.14
CA ARG A 143 5.70 -1.90 16.47
C ARG A 143 7.08 -1.66 17.10
N ARG A 144 8.10 -2.42 16.70
CA ARG A 144 9.44 -2.38 17.32
C ARG A 144 10.43 -1.52 16.56
N ASP A 145 10.34 -1.52 15.24
CA ASP A 145 11.39 -1.00 14.37
C ASP A 145 10.92 0.10 13.42
N THR A 146 11.88 0.81 12.84
CA THR A 146 11.63 1.84 11.84
C THR A 146 11.35 1.23 10.47
N VAL A 147 10.59 1.95 9.65
CA VAL A 147 10.17 1.54 8.28
C VAL A 147 11.34 0.99 7.45
N GLY A 148 12.49 1.67 7.48
CA GLY A 148 13.65 1.30 6.67
C GLY A 148 14.21 -0.08 7.01
N ARG A 149 14.12 -0.50 8.29
CA ARG A 149 14.55 -1.83 8.75
C ARG A 149 13.48 -2.87 8.46
N VAL A 150 12.22 -2.54 8.78
CA VAL A 150 11.11 -3.49 8.68
C VAL A 150 10.82 -3.88 7.23
N LYS A 151 11.06 -3.00 6.25
CA LYS A 151 10.76 -3.30 4.83
C LYS A 151 11.39 -4.60 4.34
N ALA A 152 12.71 -4.77 4.55
CA ALA A 152 13.43 -5.97 4.12
C ALA A 152 12.93 -7.22 4.87
N GLU A 153 12.59 -7.09 6.15
CA GLU A 153 12.06 -8.21 6.95
C GLU A 153 10.67 -8.64 6.49
N LEU A 154 9.81 -7.69 6.13
CA LEU A 154 8.48 -7.98 5.58
C LEU A 154 8.56 -8.68 4.23
N GLU A 155 9.51 -8.29 3.37
CA GLU A 155 9.75 -8.98 2.10
C GLU A 155 10.18 -10.44 2.32
N ILE A 156 11.09 -10.70 3.26
CA ILE A 156 11.52 -12.05 3.62
C ILE A 156 10.35 -12.84 4.22
N LEU A 157 9.56 -12.23 5.09
CA LEU A 157 8.38 -12.84 5.69
C LEU A 157 7.36 -13.25 4.62
N ALA A 158 7.03 -12.33 3.70
CA ALA A 158 6.11 -12.59 2.61
C ALA A 158 6.63 -13.73 1.72
N GLN A 159 7.92 -13.76 1.41
CA GLN A 159 8.51 -14.86 0.64
C GLN A 159 8.37 -16.22 1.33
N ARG A 160 8.55 -16.28 2.65
CA ARG A 160 8.42 -17.52 3.43
C ARG A 160 6.97 -18.00 3.53
N MET A 161 6.03 -17.07 3.60
CA MET A 161 4.60 -17.37 3.69
C MET A 161 3.94 -17.61 2.33
N HIS A 162 4.63 -17.31 1.24
CA HIS A 162 4.11 -17.51 -0.10
C HIS A 162 4.03 -19.02 -0.42
N PRO A 163 2.87 -19.54 -0.88
CA PRO A 163 2.70 -20.98 -1.12
C PRO A 163 3.53 -21.52 -2.29
N ARG A 164 3.90 -20.65 -3.23
CA ARG A 164 4.82 -20.96 -4.33
C ARG A 164 6.22 -20.43 -4.05
N SER A 165 7.23 -21.20 -4.44
CA SER A 165 8.63 -20.79 -4.33
C SER A 165 8.95 -19.55 -5.18
N PHE A 166 10.02 -18.84 -4.82
CA PHE A 166 10.56 -17.74 -5.62
C PHE A 166 10.86 -18.17 -7.06
N VAL A 167 11.37 -19.40 -7.27
CA VAL A 167 11.71 -19.93 -8.59
C VAL A 167 10.45 -20.09 -9.46
N GLU A 168 9.37 -20.63 -8.91
CA GLU A 168 8.10 -20.79 -9.65
C GLU A 168 7.44 -19.45 -9.97
N ARG A 169 7.51 -18.49 -9.05
CA ARG A 169 7.03 -17.12 -9.30
C ARG A 169 7.88 -16.43 -10.36
N HIS A 170 9.19 -16.56 -10.27
CA HIS A 170 10.13 -16.00 -11.25
C HIS A 170 9.92 -16.62 -12.64
N ALA A 171 9.67 -17.92 -12.74
CA ALA A 171 9.33 -18.59 -13.99
C ALA A 171 8.03 -18.02 -14.59
N CYS A 172 6.98 -17.87 -13.78
CA CYS A 172 5.71 -17.29 -14.23
C CYS A 172 5.82 -15.80 -14.61
N ALA A 173 6.56 -15.00 -13.84
CA ALA A 173 6.86 -13.61 -14.19
C ALA A 173 7.73 -13.50 -15.45
N ARG A 174 8.66 -14.46 -15.66
CA ARG A 174 9.43 -14.60 -16.90
C ARG A 174 8.55 -14.91 -18.11
N GLU A 175 7.45 -15.62 -17.93
CA GLU A 175 6.49 -15.93 -19.01
C GLU A 175 5.57 -14.73 -19.29
N ARG A 176 5.23 -13.95 -18.25
CA ARG A 176 4.42 -12.72 -18.33
C ARG A 176 5.19 -11.46 -18.72
N ARG A 177 6.43 -11.58 -19.23
CA ARG A 177 7.18 -10.42 -19.73
C ARG A 177 6.37 -9.67 -20.77
N ASP A 178 6.25 -8.37 -20.57
CA ASP A 178 5.43 -7.51 -21.42
C ASP A 178 6.18 -6.22 -21.78
N ILE A 179 5.88 -5.72 -22.97
CA ILE A 179 6.37 -4.45 -23.49
C ILE A 179 5.15 -3.64 -23.87
N THR A 180 4.90 -2.57 -23.12
CA THR A 180 3.85 -1.63 -23.45
C THR A 180 4.46 -0.38 -24.05
N THR A 181 3.96 0.01 -25.22
CA THR A 181 4.27 1.30 -25.83
C THR A 181 3.09 2.25 -25.64
N ARG A 182 3.38 3.51 -25.32
CA ARG A 182 2.36 4.56 -25.23
C ARG A 182 2.86 5.79 -25.95
N ALA A 183 2.10 6.21 -26.96
CA ALA A 183 2.33 7.47 -27.66
C ALA A 183 2.18 8.65 -26.69
N LEU A 184 3.09 9.61 -26.82
CA LEU A 184 3.11 10.86 -26.08
C LEU A 184 2.92 12.03 -27.06
N PRO A 185 2.63 13.25 -26.57
CA PRO A 185 2.67 14.45 -27.40
C PRO A 185 4.02 14.65 -28.10
N ASP A 186 4.04 15.54 -29.08
CA ASP A 186 5.25 15.95 -29.82
C ASP A 186 5.93 14.81 -30.62
N GLY A 187 5.17 13.79 -31.01
CA GLY A 187 5.69 12.64 -31.77
C GLY A 187 6.56 11.70 -30.94
N MET A 188 6.56 11.84 -29.61
CA MET A 188 7.33 11.01 -28.71
C MET A 188 6.58 9.73 -28.33
N SER A 189 7.29 8.73 -27.83
CA SER A 189 6.68 7.51 -27.29
C SER A 189 7.43 7.03 -26.06
N SER A 190 6.69 6.52 -25.09
CA SER A 190 7.23 5.82 -23.92
C SER A 190 7.20 4.31 -24.14
N LEU A 191 8.26 3.63 -23.72
CA LEU A 191 8.35 2.18 -23.68
C LEU A 191 8.51 1.75 -22.21
N LEU A 192 7.59 0.92 -21.73
CA LEU A 192 7.67 0.26 -20.43
C LEU A 192 7.97 -1.22 -20.67
N LEU A 193 9.11 -1.69 -20.18
CA LEU A 193 9.49 -3.10 -20.21
C LEU A 193 9.40 -3.67 -18.80
N VAL A 194 8.59 -4.73 -18.65
CA VAL A 194 8.56 -5.54 -17.43
C VAL A 194 9.29 -6.85 -17.71
N ALA A 195 10.46 -7.03 -17.09
CA ALA A 195 11.31 -8.19 -17.27
C ALA A 195 12.09 -8.52 -15.99
N PRO A 196 12.69 -9.73 -15.87
CA PRO A 196 13.57 -10.07 -14.76
C PRO A 196 14.68 -9.03 -14.56
N THR A 197 15.00 -8.72 -13.30
CA THR A 197 16.06 -7.76 -12.94
C THR A 197 17.39 -8.01 -13.66
N PRO A 198 17.90 -9.26 -13.81
CA PRO A 198 19.14 -9.50 -14.54
C PRO A 198 19.08 -9.10 -16.03
N VAL A 199 17.89 -9.15 -16.65
CA VAL A 199 17.67 -8.72 -18.03
C VAL A 199 17.65 -7.19 -18.13
N ILE A 200 16.95 -6.52 -17.21
CA ILE A 200 16.90 -5.05 -17.15
C ILE A 200 18.29 -4.46 -16.87
N ALA A 201 19.03 -5.08 -15.95
CA ALA A 201 20.36 -4.64 -15.56
C ALA A 201 21.48 -5.08 -16.54
N GLY A 202 21.14 -5.75 -17.65
CA GLY A 202 22.09 -6.12 -18.71
C GLY A 202 23.02 -7.29 -18.40
N HIS A 203 22.82 -8.00 -17.28
CA HIS A 203 23.65 -9.13 -16.87
C HIS A 203 23.33 -10.43 -17.64
N THR A 204 22.14 -10.50 -18.23
CA THR A 204 21.70 -11.66 -19.02
C THR A 204 20.96 -11.21 -20.27
N ALA A 205 21.28 -11.80 -21.42
CA ALA A 205 20.59 -11.53 -22.67
C ALA A 205 19.12 -11.98 -22.62
N LEU A 206 18.25 -11.29 -23.36
CA LEU A 206 16.87 -11.73 -23.59
C LEU A 206 16.89 -13.08 -24.32
N PRO A 207 16.43 -14.20 -23.72
CA PRO A 207 16.23 -15.41 -24.50
C PRO A 207 15.10 -15.14 -25.51
N THR A 208 15.35 -15.44 -26.77
CA THR A 208 14.35 -15.42 -27.84
C THR A 208 13.18 -16.31 -27.44
N ARG A 209 11.94 -15.80 -27.57
CA ARG A 209 10.73 -16.63 -27.42
C ARG A 209 10.84 -17.81 -28.39
N ALA A 210 10.99 -19.03 -27.87
CA ALA A 210 10.71 -20.21 -28.67
C ALA A 210 9.21 -20.18 -29.01
N PRO A 211 8.82 -20.40 -30.28
CA PRO A 211 7.41 -20.45 -30.64
C PRO A 211 6.76 -21.64 -29.92
N CYS A 212 5.75 -21.38 -29.07
CA CYS A 212 4.82 -22.43 -28.64
C CYS A 212 4.16 -23.01 -29.90
N GLN A 213 4.41 -24.29 -30.17
CA GLN A 213 3.60 -25.04 -31.12
C GLN A 213 2.16 -25.09 -30.60
N ARG A 214 1.22 -24.95 -31.55
CA ARG A 214 -0.22 -24.73 -31.33
C ARG A 214 -0.90 -25.83 -30.53
#